data_AF-A0A7S1SSQ1-F1
#
_entry.id   AF-A0A7S1SSQ1-F1
#
_cell.length_a   1.000
_cell.length_b   1.000
_cell.length_c   1.000
_cell.angle_alpha   90.00
_cell.angle_beta   90.00
_cell.angle_gamma   90.00
#
_symmetry.space_group_name_H-M   'P 1'
#
loop_
_entity.id
_entity.type
_entity.pdbx_description
1 polymer ?
#
loop_
_entity_poly.entity_id
_entity_poly.type
_entity_poly.pdbx_seq_one_letter_code
_entity_poly.pdbx_strand_id
1 'polypeptide(L)'
;KDFEEKRLMDYVFRDLRRKERKAAKDGGMPSVTVRELLAAFPRFNENWVRARLKEKCMCVPVRGMDVEGVFTLREGARLPDEKVMRGTMTPDLVCAYESMRAASWRLAAIGMRRPNLLRGAEIGRIRMSVENMPQETEILKAAALIERELQITPWSLS
;
A
#
# COMPACT_ATOMS: atom_id res chain seq x y z
N LYS A 1 2.46 4.99 1.43
CA LYS A 1 3.06 3.91 2.25
C LYS A 1 2.03 3.38 3.25
N ASP A 2 1.31 4.29 3.91
CA ASP A 2 0.34 3.97 4.96
C ASP A 2 -0.85 3.10 4.51
N PHE A 3 -1.38 3.31 3.30
CA PHE A 3 -2.48 2.48 2.78
C PHE A 3 -2.07 1.02 2.62
N GLU A 4 -0.92 0.75 1.97
CA GLU A 4 -0.43 -0.61 1.74
C GLU A 4 -0.10 -1.32 3.06
N GLU A 5 0.42 -0.57 4.05
CA GLU A 5 0.64 -1.09 5.39
C GLU A 5 -0.67 -1.49 6.08
N LYS A 6 -1.70 -0.63 6.03
CA LYS A 6 -3.03 -0.94 6.56
C LYS A 6 -3.62 -2.17 5.87
N ARG A 7 -3.51 -2.26 4.55
CA ARG A 7 -3.96 -3.40 3.74
C ARG A 7 -3.27 -4.71 4.17
N LEU A 8 -1.96 -4.68 4.38
CA LEU A 8 -1.21 -5.84 4.89
C LEU A 8 -1.69 -6.25 6.27
N MET A 9 -1.82 -5.31 7.20
CA MET A 9 -2.21 -5.63 8.57
C MET A 9 -3.63 -6.18 8.65
N ASP A 10 -4.59 -5.61 7.92
CA ASP A 10 -5.95 -6.13 7.83
C ASP A 10 -5.97 -7.54 7.24
N TYR A 11 -5.13 -7.82 6.24
CA TYR A 11 -4.97 -9.17 5.71
C TYR A 11 -4.45 -10.14 6.78
N VAL A 12 -3.39 -9.77 7.50
CA VAL A 12 -2.80 -10.58 8.59
C VAL A 12 -3.83 -10.86 9.68
N PHE A 13 -4.57 -9.84 10.14
CA PHE A 13 -5.57 -9.99 11.19
C PHE A 13 -6.70 -10.93 10.78
N ARG A 14 -7.22 -10.80 9.55
CA ARG A 14 -8.25 -11.70 9.01
C ARG A 14 -7.72 -13.12 8.84
N ASP A 15 -6.47 -13.28 8.41
CA ASP A 15 -5.83 -14.58 8.25
C ASP A 15 -5.65 -15.31 9.58
N LEU A 16 -5.07 -14.64 10.57
CA LEU A 16 -4.89 -15.17 11.92
C LEU A 16 -6.23 -15.49 12.58
N ARG A 17 -7.24 -14.62 12.46
CA ARG A 17 -8.58 -14.89 12.99
C ARG A 17 -9.23 -16.12 12.35
N ARG A 18 -9.06 -16.30 11.03
CA ARG A 18 -9.55 -17.50 10.33
C ARG A 18 -8.85 -18.75 10.86
N LYS A 19 -7.54 -18.68 11.07
CA LYS A 19 -6.73 -19.78 11.61
C LYS A 19 -7.02 -20.07 13.09
N GLU A 20 -7.27 -19.05 13.92
CA GLU A 20 -7.70 -19.20 15.33
C GLU A 20 -9.01 -20.00 15.43
N ARG A 21 -10.01 -19.63 14.61
CA ARG A 21 -11.29 -20.34 14.57
C ARG A 21 -11.17 -21.78 14.13
N LYS A 22 -10.20 -22.10 13.26
CA LYS A 22 -9.91 -23.46 12.82
C LYS A 22 -9.14 -24.24 13.89
N ALA A 23 -8.12 -23.63 14.48
CA ALA A 23 -7.34 -24.19 15.57
C ALA A 23 -8.20 -24.55 16.79
N ALA A 24 -9.22 -23.74 17.10
CA ALA A 24 -10.19 -24.04 18.16
C ALA A 24 -11.04 -25.30 17.90
N LYS A 25 -11.14 -25.75 16.63
CA LYS A 25 -11.87 -26.96 16.24
C LYS A 25 -10.98 -28.19 16.09
N ASP A 26 -9.84 -28.01 15.41
CA ASP A 26 -9.02 -29.12 14.94
C ASP A 26 -7.78 -29.38 15.82
N GLY A 27 -7.51 -28.49 16.79
CA GLY A 27 -6.24 -28.45 17.51
C GLY A 27 -5.13 -27.88 16.62
N GLY A 28 -4.51 -26.78 17.07
CA GLY A 28 -3.41 -26.15 16.33
C GLY A 28 -3.07 -24.78 16.84
N MET A 29 -2.04 -24.17 16.24
CA MET A 29 -1.62 -22.81 16.57
C MET A 29 -1.84 -21.89 15.36
N PRO A 30 -2.53 -20.74 15.53
CA PRO A 30 -2.74 -19.78 14.45
C PRO A 30 -1.42 -19.10 14.08
N SER A 31 -0.86 -19.45 12.92
CA SER A 31 0.41 -18.89 12.45
C SER A 31 0.34 -18.29 11.05
N VAL A 32 1.21 -17.33 10.78
CA VAL A 32 1.46 -16.73 9.46
C VAL A 32 2.92 -16.90 9.11
N THR A 33 3.21 -17.08 7.82
CA THR A 33 4.60 -17.13 7.34
C THR A 33 4.96 -15.86 6.60
N VAL A 34 6.17 -15.34 6.82
CA VAL A 34 6.61 -14.13 6.10
C VAL A 34 6.67 -14.38 4.60
N ARG A 35 7.01 -15.61 4.17
CA ARG A 35 6.99 -16.00 2.75
C ARG A 35 5.62 -15.83 2.10
N GLU A 36 4.54 -16.29 2.74
CA GLU A 36 3.17 -16.11 2.23
C GLU A 36 2.79 -14.62 2.14
N LEU A 37 3.20 -13.84 3.14
CA LEU A 37 2.93 -12.40 3.16
C LEU A 37 3.69 -11.67 2.06
N LEU A 38 4.93 -12.03 1.78
CA LEU A 38 5.72 -11.46 0.68
C LEU A 38 5.17 -11.87 -0.69
N ALA A 39 4.62 -13.08 -0.84
CA ALA A 39 3.95 -13.50 -2.06
C ALA A 39 2.68 -12.68 -2.32
N ALA A 40 1.87 -12.42 -1.28
CA ALA A 40 0.67 -11.60 -1.40
C ALA A 40 0.97 -10.09 -1.51
N PHE A 41 2.06 -9.62 -0.91
CA PHE A 41 2.45 -8.21 -0.84
C PHE A 41 3.93 -8.02 -1.24
N PRO A 42 4.27 -8.20 -2.53
CA PRO A 42 5.66 -8.23 -3.02
C PRO A 42 6.41 -6.89 -2.91
N ARG A 43 5.71 -5.81 -2.53
CA ARG A 43 6.30 -4.47 -2.38
C ARG A 43 7.06 -4.29 -1.08
N PHE A 44 6.87 -5.18 -0.10
CA PHE A 44 7.54 -5.09 1.19
C PHE A 44 8.79 -5.96 1.21
N ASN A 45 9.76 -5.56 2.03
CA ASN A 45 10.91 -6.41 2.33
C ASN A 45 10.65 -7.24 3.60
N GLU A 46 11.37 -8.35 3.73
CA GLU A 46 11.19 -9.31 4.81
C GLU A 46 11.32 -8.68 6.21
N ASN A 47 12.40 -7.92 6.43
CA ASN A 47 12.68 -7.28 7.72
C ASN A 47 11.56 -6.34 8.15
N TRP A 48 11.01 -5.59 7.20
CA TRP A 48 9.91 -4.69 7.45
C TRP A 48 8.63 -5.44 7.81
N VAL A 49 8.31 -6.54 7.13
CA VAL A 49 7.15 -7.40 7.47
C VAL A 49 7.34 -7.99 8.88
N ARG A 50 8.51 -8.55 9.19
CA ARG A 50 8.84 -9.08 10.53
C ARG A 50 8.65 -8.01 11.61
N ALA A 51 9.09 -6.78 11.37
CA ALA A 51 8.91 -5.67 12.31
C ALA A 51 7.42 -5.35 12.53
N ARG A 52 6.62 -5.26 11.46
CA ARG A 52 5.17 -4.97 11.58
C ARG A 52 4.37 -6.07 12.28
N LEU A 53 4.73 -7.33 12.05
CA LEU A 53 4.13 -8.44 12.80
C LEU A 53 4.36 -8.30 14.30
N LYS A 54 5.58 -7.95 14.72
CA LYS A 54 5.89 -7.72 16.14
C LYS A 54 5.17 -6.48 16.68
N GLU A 55 5.28 -5.34 16.00
CA GLU A 55 4.78 -4.05 16.49
C GLU A 55 3.25 -3.93 16.50
N LYS A 56 2.58 -4.43 15.46
CA LYS A 56 1.15 -4.17 15.22
C LYS A 56 0.25 -5.39 15.40
N CYS A 57 0.77 -6.60 15.19
CA CYS A 57 0.05 -7.83 15.48
C CYS A 57 0.30 -8.35 16.90
N MET A 58 1.36 -7.90 17.59
CA MET A 58 1.87 -8.59 18.79
C MET A 58 2.19 -10.06 18.49
N CYS A 59 2.58 -10.34 17.25
CA CYS A 59 2.99 -11.66 16.83
C CYS A 59 4.42 -11.95 17.35
N VAL A 60 4.70 -13.19 17.72
CA VAL A 60 6.02 -13.70 18.15
C VAL A 60 6.48 -14.83 17.23
N PRO A 61 7.79 -14.97 16.97
CA PRO A 61 8.30 -16.08 16.18
C PRO A 61 8.01 -17.41 16.88
N VAL A 62 7.62 -18.42 16.12
CA VAL A 62 7.40 -19.77 16.64
C VAL A 62 8.76 -20.38 16.99
N ARG A 63 8.85 -20.99 18.18
CA ARG A 63 10.11 -21.54 18.69
C ARG A 63 10.65 -22.61 17.73
N GLY A 64 11.88 -22.42 17.26
CA GLY A 64 12.52 -23.32 16.29
C GLY A 64 12.10 -23.08 14.82
N MET A 65 11.26 -22.09 14.52
CA MET A 65 10.83 -21.76 13.15
C MET A 65 11.08 -20.29 12.75
N ASP A 66 12.06 -19.63 13.39
CA ASP A 66 12.40 -18.22 13.11
C ASP A 66 13.09 -18.05 11.74
N VAL A 67 13.86 -19.06 11.32
CA VAL A 67 14.52 -19.09 10.01
C VAL A 67 13.48 -19.18 8.89
N GLU A 68 12.45 -19.99 9.08
CA GLU A 68 11.28 -20.16 8.21
C GLU A 68 10.34 -18.95 8.27
N GLY A 69 10.58 -18.02 9.19
CA GLY A 69 9.80 -16.79 9.34
C GLY A 69 8.35 -17.07 9.74
N VAL A 70 8.13 -18.04 10.62
CA VAL A 70 6.79 -18.39 11.11
C VAL A 70 6.48 -17.59 12.38
N PHE A 71 5.36 -16.88 12.38
CA PHE A 71 4.91 -16.04 13.48
C PHE A 71 3.54 -16.50 13.96
N THR A 72 3.34 -16.53 15.28
CA THR A 72 2.06 -16.79 15.94
C THR A 72 1.66 -15.57 16.77
N LEU A 73 0.37 -15.47 17.11
CA LEU A 73 -0.10 -14.47 18.05
C LEU A 73 0.49 -14.74 19.45
N ARG A 74 0.96 -13.70 20.15
CA ARG A 74 1.36 -13.81 21.56
C ARG A 74 0.16 -14.21 22.42
N GLU A 75 0.39 -15.02 23.44
CA GLU A 75 -0.64 -15.33 24.44
C GLU A 75 -1.27 -14.06 25.02
N GLY A 76 -2.61 -14.04 25.07
CA GLY A 76 -3.38 -12.90 25.56
C GLY A 76 -3.50 -11.70 24.61
N ALA A 77 -2.79 -11.69 23.47
CA ALA A 77 -3.01 -10.65 22.48
C ALA A 77 -4.40 -10.79 21.83
N ARG A 78 -5.01 -9.66 21.47
CA ARG A 78 -6.35 -9.62 20.88
C ARG A 78 -6.29 -8.99 19.49
N LEU A 79 -6.81 -9.71 18.50
CA LEU A 79 -6.95 -9.19 17.14
C LEU A 79 -8.09 -8.17 17.06
N PRO A 80 -7.94 -7.07 16.28
CA PRO A 80 -9.01 -6.08 16.09
C PRO A 80 -10.31 -6.69 15.54
N ASP A 81 -11.46 -6.20 15.99
CA ASP A 81 -12.77 -6.69 15.53
C ASP A 81 -13.01 -6.43 14.04
N GLU A 82 -13.82 -7.31 13.43
CA GLU A 82 -14.14 -7.23 11.99
C GLU A 82 -14.78 -5.89 11.63
N LYS A 83 -15.60 -5.34 12.53
CA LYS A 83 -16.21 -4.01 12.39
C LYS A 83 -15.14 -2.91 12.32
N VAL A 84 -14.08 -3.01 13.11
CA VAL A 84 -12.97 -2.05 13.13
C VAL A 84 -12.14 -2.17 11.85
N MET A 85 -11.83 -3.38 11.41
CA MET A 85 -11.09 -3.62 10.17
C MET A 85 -11.86 -3.07 8.95
N ARG A 86 -13.17 -3.30 8.87
CA ARG A 86 -14.02 -2.74 7.80
C ARG A 86 -14.01 -1.20 7.76
N GLY A 87 -13.91 -0.55 8.91
CA GLY A 87 -13.77 0.91 8.98
C GLY A 87 -12.39 1.41 8.59
N THR A 88 -11.35 0.59 8.76
CA THR A 88 -9.96 0.97 8.46
C THR A 88 -9.64 0.88 6.97
N MET A 89 -10.26 -0.09 6.28
CA MET A 89 -10.10 -0.34 4.85
C MET A 89 -11.48 -0.44 4.18
N THR A 90 -12.00 0.70 3.73
CA THR A 90 -13.28 0.76 3.01
C THR A 90 -13.09 0.47 1.51
N PRO A 91 -14.14 0.00 0.81
CA PRO A 91 -14.10 -0.15 -0.65
C PRO A 91 -13.70 1.15 -1.37
N ASP A 92 -14.21 2.29 -0.93
CA ASP A 92 -13.90 3.61 -1.50
C ASP A 92 -12.41 3.94 -1.41
N LEU A 93 -11.78 3.68 -0.27
CA LEU A 93 -10.34 3.87 -0.09
C LEU A 93 -9.54 2.96 -1.02
N VAL A 94 -9.99 1.72 -1.22
CA VAL A 94 -9.36 0.77 -2.15
C VAL A 94 -9.49 1.26 -3.58
N CYS A 95 -10.69 1.66 -4.01
CA CYS A 95 -10.93 2.22 -5.33
C CYS A 95 -10.05 3.45 -5.59
N ALA A 96 -10.03 4.41 -4.66
CA ALA A 96 -9.19 5.61 -4.77
C ALA A 96 -7.70 5.26 -4.89
N TYR A 97 -7.22 4.28 -4.12
CA TYR A 97 -5.84 3.82 -4.17
C TYR A 97 -5.49 3.16 -5.50
N GLU A 98 -6.35 2.28 -6.02
CA GLU A 98 -6.12 1.61 -7.30
C GLU A 98 -6.21 2.59 -8.48
N SER A 99 -7.14 3.55 -8.47
CA SER A 99 -7.19 4.65 -9.46
C SER A 99 -5.90 5.47 -9.46
N MET A 100 -5.39 5.84 -8.27
CA MET A 100 -4.10 6.53 -8.14
C MET A 100 -2.95 5.69 -8.72
N ARG A 101 -2.92 4.38 -8.46
CA ARG A 101 -1.87 3.49 -8.98
C ARG A 101 -1.92 3.39 -10.50
N ALA A 102 -3.11 3.23 -11.08
CA ALA A 102 -3.30 3.15 -12.53
C ALA A 102 -2.79 4.43 -13.22
N ALA A 103 -3.16 5.60 -12.68
CA ALA A 103 -2.67 6.87 -13.20
C ALA A 103 -1.14 7.00 -13.06
N SER A 104 -0.57 6.63 -11.91
CA SER A 104 0.88 6.67 -11.69
C SER A 104 1.65 5.78 -12.65
N TRP A 105 1.11 4.59 -12.95
CA TRP A 105 1.70 3.66 -13.91
C TRP A 105 1.69 4.22 -15.35
N ARG A 106 0.55 4.79 -15.76
CA ARG A 106 0.39 5.47 -17.05
C ARG A 106 1.38 6.65 -17.22
N LEU A 107 1.53 7.48 -16.18
CA LEU A 107 2.49 8.59 -16.17
C LEU A 107 3.94 8.08 -16.25
N ALA A 108 4.27 7.01 -15.54
CA ALA A 108 5.60 6.41 -15.60
C ALA A 108 5.95 5.88 -17.00
N ALA A 109 4.97 5.34 -17.73
CA ALA A 109 5.15 4.85 -19.10
C ALA A 109 5.54 5.95 -20.10
N ILE A 110 5.12 7.20 -19.86
CA ILE A 110 5.48 8.37 -20.66
C ILE A 110 6.68 9.15 -20.09
N GLY A 111 7.42 8.54 -19.17
CA GLY A 111 8.65 9.11 -18.58
C GLY A 111 8.43 9.94 -17.31
N MET A 112 7.19 10.21 -16.90
CA MET A 112 6.87 10.90 -15.65
C MET A 112 6.89 9.93 -14.46
N ARG A 113 8.10 9.57 -14.01
CA ARG A 113 8.33 8.51 -13.01
C ARG A 113 8.05 8.92 -11.56
N ARG A 114 7.91 10.21 -11.26
CA ARG A 114 7.69 10.72 -9.89
C ARG A 114 6.51 11.70 -9.80
N PRO A 115 5.30 11.30 -10.24
CA PRO A 115 4.14 12.19 -10.24
C PRO A 115 3.71 12.60 -8.83
N ASN A 116 4.11 11.84 -7.82
CA ASN A 116 3.93 12.17 -6.41
C ASN A 116 4.66 13.46 -5.97
N LEU A 117 5.72 13.88 -6.65
CA LEU A 117 6.36 15.19 -6.39
C LEU A 117 5.49 16.37 -6.83
N LEU A 118 4.55 16.11 -7.73
CA LEU A 118 3.64 17.09 -8.30
C LEU A 118 2.29 17.11 -7.57
N ARG A 119 2.11 16.23 -6.58
CA ARG A 119 0.87 16.06 -5.80
C ARG A 119 0.48 17.27 -4.94
N GLY A 120 1.39 18.23 -4.76
CA GLY A 120 1.15 19.51 -4.10
C GLY A 120 1.55 20.72 -4.95
N ALA A 121 1.96 20.48 -6.20
CA ALA A 121 2.15 21.57 -7.15
C ALA A 121 0.75 21.99 -7.61
N GLU A 122 0.36 23.20 -7.21
CA GLU A 122 -0.88 23.80 -7.67
C GLU A 122 -0.88 23.83 -9.21
N ILE A 123 -1.95 23.33 -9.84
CA ILE A 123 -2.04 23.22 -11.31
C ILE A 123 -1.77 24.58 -11.97
N GLY A 124 -2.21 25.67 -11.33
CA GLY A 124 -1.91 27.04 -11.78
C GLY A 124 -0.41 27.35 -11.86
N ARG A 125 0.40 26.87 -10.90
CA ARG A 125 1.87 27.05 -10.92
C ARG A 125 2.54 26.23 -12.01
N ILE A 126 2.02 25.03 -12.29
CA ILE A 126 2.51 24.21 -13.41
C ILE A 126 2.25 24.95 -14.72
N ARG A 127 1.02 25.43 -14.93
CA ARG A 127 0.62 26.18 -16.11
C ARG A 127 1.44 27.46 -16.30
N MET A 128 1.59 28.27 -15.24
CA MET A 128 2.47 29.45 -15.26
C MET A 128 3.92 29.08 -15.60
N SER A 129 4.42 27.95 -15.09
CA SER A 129 5.79 27.51 -15.38
C SER A 129 5.94 27.13 -16.85
N VAL A 130 4.92 26.50 -17.46
CA VAL A 130 4.86 26.19 -18.90
C VAL A 130 4.87 27.47 -19.74
N GLU A 131 4.10 28.48 -19.34
CA GLU A 131 4.03 29.78 -20.03
C GLU A 131 5.36 30.54 -20.01
N ASN A 132 6.18 30.35 -18.98
CA ASN A 132 7.51 30.96 -18.83
C ASN A 132 8.67 30.15 -19.43
N MET A 133 8.39 29.00 -20.08
CA MET A 133 9.45 28.21 -20.74
C MET A 133 9.98 28.90 -22.01
N PRO A 134 11.22 28.57 -22.45
CA PRO A 134 11.71 28.98 -23.74
C PRO A 134 10.73 28.58 -24.86
N GLN A 135 10.51 29.49 -25.80
CA GLN A 135 9.52 29.35 -26.89
C GLN A 135 10.03 28.44 -28.02
N GLU A 136 10.68 27.35 -27.66
CA GLU A 136 11.15 26.32 -28.58
C GLU A 136 10.05 25.28 -28.75
N THR A 137 9.75 24.90 -30.00
CA THR A 137 8.62 24.03 -30.35
C THR A 137 8.61 22.70 -29.59
N GLU A 138 9.78 22.07 -29.42
CA GLU A 138 9.88 20.79 -28.74
C GLU A 138 9.70 20.90 -27.23
N ILE A 139 10.17 22.01 -26.63
CA ILE A 139 9.96 22.32 -25.20
C ILE A 139 8.48 22.55 -24.92
N LEU A 140 7.81 23.36 -25.75
CA LEU A 140 6.38 23.65 -25.60
C LEU A 140 5.51 22.40 -25.78
N LYS A 141 5.84 21.51 -26.74
CA LYS A 141 5.15 20.23 -26.91
C LYS A 141 5.30 19.34 -25.68
N ALA A 142 6.51 19.21 -25.14
CA ALA A 142 6.76 18.42 -23.94
C ALA A 142 6.03 19.01 -22.72
N ALA A 143 6.05 20.33 -22.57
CA ALA A 143 5.39 21.03 -21.48
C ALA A 143 3.86 20.87 -21.54
N ALA A 144 3.25 21.04 -22.72
CA ALA A 144 1.82 20.84 -22.93
C ALA A 144 1.39 19.39 -22.68
N LEU A 145 2.23 18.40 -23.05
CA LEU A 145 1.99 17.00 -22.74
C LEU A 145 1.98 16.78 -21.22
N ILE A 146 3.00 17.27 -20.50
CA ILE A 146 3.09 17.13 -19.05
C ILE A 146 1.89 17.77 -18.35
N GLU A 147 1.54 19.00 -18.73
CA GLU A 147 0.40 19.72 -18.15
C GLU A 147 -0.90 18.94 -18.34
N ARG A 148 -1.23 18.56 -19.58
CA ARG A 148 -2.44 17.81 -19.92
C ARG A 148 -2.53 16.53 -19.10
N GLU A 149 -1.45 15.77 -19.04
CA GLU A 149 -1.41 14.45 -18.42
C GLU A 149 -1.57 14.50 -16.90
N LEU A 150 -1.11 15.58 -16.27
CA LEU A 150 -1.30 15.83 -14.85
C LEU A 150 -2.73 16.29 -14.51
N GLN A 151 -3.33 17.14 -15.34
CA GLN A 151 -4.70 17.63 -15.13
C GLN A 151 -5.74 16.51 -15.13
N ILE A 152 -5.53 15.46 -15.91
CA ILE A 152 -6.46 14.32 -16.01
C ILE A 152 -6.22 13.22 -14.96
N THR A 153 -5.36 13.47 -13.97
CA THR A 153 -5.11 12.50 -12.91
C THR A 153 -6.27 12.44 -11.91
N PRO A 154 -6.55 11.27 -11.30
CA PRO A 154 -7.71 11.13 -10.41
C PRO A 154 -7.63 12.03 -9.18
N TRP A 155 -6.42 12.33 -8.68
CA TRP A 155 -6.24 13.24 -7.54
C TRP A 155 -6.33 14.73 -7.91
N SER A 156 -6.31 15.08 -9.21
CA SER A 156 -6.56 16.45 -9.68
C SER A 156 -8.04 16.69 -10.01
N LEU A 157 -8.81 15.62 -10.22
CA LEU A 157 -10.23 15.67 -10.59
C LEU A 157 -11.19 15.34 -9.42
N SER A 158 -10.66 14.85 -8.29
CA SER A 158 -11.43 14.58 -7.07
C SER A 158 -11.45 15.80 -6.16
#